data_AF-A0A847SK84-F1
#
_entry.id   AF-A0A847SK84-F1
#
_cell.length_a   1.000
_cell.length_b   1.000
_cell.length_c   1.000
_cell.angle_alpha   90.00
_cell.angle_beta   90.00
_cell.angle_gamma   90.00
#
_symmetry.space_group_name_H-M   'P 1'
#
loop_
_entity.id
_entity.type
_entity.pdbx_description
1 polymer ?
#
loop_
_entity_poly.entity_id
_entity_poly.type
_entity_poly.pdbx_seq_one_letter_code
_entity_poly.pdbx_strand_id
1 'polypeptide(L)'
;MKKIAFIACLWMVAGIFYTNKASAQVRANININIGNQPIWGPVGYDDAEYYYFPDIDAYYNIPQRQFIYLDGGRWVFGGALPGRYHYDLYRGYKVVVNDPRPYLHPDIYRERYGRYKGWYGKQTIIRDSRDERYYEIKDHPMHYKWKGDNGNHNGWRKGRGNDQGEDHGNGRGHGRGHDKD
;
A
#
# COMPACT_ATOMS: atom_id res chain seq x y z
N MET A 1 -31.42 -64.95 -2.17
CA MET A 1 -30.22 -64.09 -2.05
C MET A 1 -30.32 -62.82 -2.93
N LYS A 2 -31.40 -62.03 -2.82
CA LYS A 2 -31.57 -60.76 -3.55
C LYS A 2 -31.95 -59.57 -2.64
N LYS A 3 -32.25 -59.85 -1.36
CA LYS A 3 -32.66 -58.83 -0.37
C LYS A 3 -31.50 -58.33 0.50
N ILE A 4 -30.38 -59.06 0.52
CA ILE A 4 -29.20 -58.71 1.34
C ILE A 4 -28.33 -57.65 0.64
N ALA A 5 -28.40 -57.56 -0.70
CA ALA A 5 -27.66 -56.56 -1.49
C ALA A 5 -28.16 -55.11 -1.29
N PHE A 6 -29.43 -54.93 -0.92
CA PHE A 6 -30.00 -53.60 -0.71
C PHE A 6 -29.60 -52.96 0.62
N ILE A 7 -29.29 -53.78 1.64
CA ILE A 7 -28.91 -53.27 2.97
C ILE A 7 -27.45 -52.77 2.95
N ALA A 8 -26.59 -53.32 2.09
CA ALA A 8 -25.22 -52.83 1.92
C ALA A 8 -25.13 -51.49 1.18
N CYS A 9 -26.07 -51.17 0.29
CA CYS A 9 -26.11 -49.88 -0.41
C CYS A 9 -26.60 -48.73 0.47
N LEU A 10 -27.44 -49.02 1.46
CA LEU A 10 -27.98 -48.00 2.39
C LEU A 10 -26.96 -47.51 3.43
N TRP A 11 -25.95 -48.31 3.76
CA TRP A 11 -24.84 -47.89 4.62
C TRP A 11 -23.76 -47.08 3.90
N MET A 12 -23.70 -47.14 2.57
CA MET A 12 -22.70 -46.40 1.78
C MET A 12 -23.08 -44.92 1.55
N VAL A 13 -24.34 -44.56 1.80
CA VAL A 13 -24.85 -43.17 1.66
C VAL A 13 -24.80 -42.38 2.98
N ALA A 14 -24.65 -43.05 4.13
CA ALA A 14 -24.66 -42.40 5.44
C ALA A 14 -23.32 -41.75 5.87
N GLY A 15 -22.26 -41.87 5.05
CA GLY A 15 -20.89 -41.56 5.47
C GLY A 15 -20.26 -40.26 4.98
N ILE A 16 -20.96 -39.38 4.23
CA ILE A 16 -20.33 -38.22 3.56
C ILE A 16 -20.81 -36.86 4.11
N PHE A 17 -21.04 -36.77 5.41
CA PHE A 17 -21.16 -35.47 6.09
C PHE A 17 -20.10 -35.35 7.18
N TYR A 18 -18.83 -35.53 6.80
CA TYR A 18 -17.72 -34.97 7.56
C TYR A 18 -17.71 -33.46 7.34
N THR A 19 -18.53 -32.74 8.12
CA THR A 19 -18.36 -31.30 8.25
C THR A 19 -17.04 -31.08 8.99
N ASN A 20 -15.97 -30.84 8.25
CA ASN A 20 -14.76 -30.26 8.81
C ASN A 20 -15.16 -28.89 9.36
N LYS A 21 -15.40 -28.80 10.67
CA LYS A 21 -15.42 -27.52 11.35
C LYS A 21 -14.00 -26.98 11.26
N ALA A 22 -13.73 -26.22 10.20
CA ALA A 22 -12.52 -25.43 10.12
C ALA A 22 -12.53 -24.50 11.34
N SER A 23 -11.69 -24.83 12.32
CA SER A 23 -11.35 -23.95 13.41
C SER A 23 -10.58 -22.80 12.80
N ALA A 24 -11.30 -21.78 12.35
CA ALA A 24 -10.73 -20.50 12.01
C ALA A 24 -10.12 -19.94 13.29
N GLN A 25 -8.84 -20.20 13.51
CA GLN A 25 -8.05 -19.46 14.48
C GLN A 25 -7.98 -18.03 13.94
N VAL A 26 -8.90 -17.17 14.39
CA VAL A 26 -8.83 -15.73 14.14
C VAL A 26 -7.66 -15.21 14.96
N ARG A 27 -6.45 -15.38 14.42
CA ARG A 27 -5.30 -14.61 14.84
C ARG A 27 -5.51 -13.24 14.22
N ALA A 28 -6.06 -12.31 14.99
CA ALA A 28 -5.99 -10.90 14.65
C ALA A 28 -4.52 -10.46 14.79
N ASN A 29 -3.69 -10.87 13.82
CA ASN A 29 -2.38 -10.27 13.64
C ASN A 29 -2.66 -8.85 13.16
N ILE A 30 -2.50 -7.88 14.06
CA ILE A 30 -2.43 -6.47 13.68
C ILE A 30 -1.08 -6.32 12.99
N ASN A 31 -1.06 -6.53 11.67
CA ASN A 31 0.12 -6.36 10.85
C ASN A 31 0.23 -4.86 10.51
N ILE A 32 1.14 -4.14 11.15
CA ILE A 32 1.37 -2.73 10.79
C ILE A 32 2.43 -2.71 9.70
N ASN A 33 2.09 -2.19 8.52
CA ASN A 33 2.99 -2.19 7.37
C ASN A 33 3.09 -0.85 6.63
N ILE A 34 2.80 0.26 7.32
CA ILE A 34 2.80 1.61 6.76
C ILE A 34 4.06 1.88 5.93
N GLY A 35 5.25 1.63 6.47
CA GLY A 35 6.53 1.82 5.77
C GLY A 35 6.71 1.02 4.46
N ASN A 36 5.91 -0.02 4.23
CA ASN A 36 5.95 -0.84 3.01
C ASN A 36 4.97 -0.39 1.93
N GLN A 37 3.98 0.44 2.29
CA GLN A 37 2.98 0.92 1.34
C GLN A 37 3.61 1.94 0.40
N PRO A 38 3.37 1.84 -0.92
CA PRO A 38 3.90 2.83 -1.86
C PRO A 38 3.19 4.17 -1.67
N ILE A 39 3.88 5.27 -1.94
CA ILE A 39 3.33 6.63 -1.74
C ILE A 39 2.11 6.94 -2.61
N TRP A 40 1.90 6.20 -3.69
CA TRP A 40 0.68 6.31 -4.50
C TRP A 40 -0.50 5.52 -3.91
N GLY A 41 -0.30 4.77 -2.83
CA GLY A 41 -1.34 4.06 -2.08
C GLY A 41 -2.36 5.02 -1.43
N PRO A 42 -3.55 4.53 -1.05
CA PRO A 42 -4.58 5.34 -0.40
C PRO A 42 -4.23 5.61 1.07
N VAL A 43 -4.63 6.78 1.57
CA VAL A 43 -4.55 7.06 3.02
C VAL A 43 -5.63 6.31 3.80
N GLY A 44 -5.48 6.22 5.12
CA GLY A 44 -6.47 5.65 6.04
C GLY A 44 -6.21 4.20 6.48
N TYR A 45 -5.10 3.60 6.06
CA TYR A 45 -4.80 2.18 6.33
C TYR A 45 -3.43 2.02 6.98
N ASP A 46 -3.39 1.35 8.13
CA ASP A 46 -2.16 0.97 8.82
C ASP A 46 -1.61 -0.38 8.33
N ASP A 47 -2.47 -1.18 7.68
CA ASP A 47 -2.17 -2.45 7.03
C ASP A 47 -2.78 -2.53 5.64
N ALA A 48 -2.01 -3.02 4.68
CA ALA A 48 -2.48 -3.33 3.34
C ALA A 48 -1.66 -4.46 2.71
N GLU A 49 -2.31 -5.56 2.32
CA GLU A 49 -1.66 -6.68 1.64
C GLU A 49 -1.71 -6.52 0.11
N TYR A 50 -2.88 -6.14 -0.42
CA TYR A 50 -3.08 -5.84 -1.83
C TYR A 50 -3.77 -4.50 -2.04
N TYR A 51 -3.48 -3.88 -3.17
CA TYR A 51 -4.35 -2.88 -3.77
C TYR A 51 -5.06 -3.48 -4.98
N TYR A 52 -6.39 -3.45 -5.01
CA TYR A 52 -7.20 -3.74 -6.21
C TYR A 52 -7.48 -2.45 -6.98
N PHE A 53 -7.33 -2.48 -8.30
CA PHE A 53 -7.58 -1.36 -9.20
C PHE A 53 -8.81 -1.66 -10.07
N PRO A 54 -9.99 -1.10 -9.74
CA PRO A 54 -11.22 -1.40 -10.47
C PRO A 54 -11.15 -1.04 -11.95
N ASP A 55 -10.49 0.05 -12.32
CA ASP A 55 -10.39 0.53 -13.70
C ASP A 55 -9.71 -0.45 -14.66
N ILE A 56 -8.69 -1.16 -14.16
CA ILE A 56 -7.84 -2.03 -14.97
C ILE A 56 -7.94 -3.51 -14.59
N ASP A 57 -8.80 -3.83 -13.61
CA ASP A 57 -9.00 -5.17 -13.07
C ASP A 57 -7.67 -5.88 -12.76
N ALA A 58 -6.84 -5.17 -12.01
CA ALA A 58 -5.51 -5.64 -11.62
C ALA A 58 -5.34 -5.49 -10.11
N TYR A 59 -4.32 -6.17 -9.59
CA TYR A 59 -3.90 -6.07 -8.21
C TYR A 59 -2.45 -5.62 -8.13
N TYR A 60 -2.06 -5.03 -7.00
CA TYR A 60 -0.67 -4.85 -6.62
C TYR A 60 -0.47 -5.49 -5.25
N ASN A 61 0.39 -6.50 -5.19
CA ASN A 61 0.81 -7.12 -3.94
C ASN A 61 1.90 -6.25 -3.30
N ILE A 62 1.59 -5.71 -2.11
CA ILE A 62 2.45 -4.75 -1.43
C ILE A 62 3.70 -5.43 -0.87
N PRO A 63 3.63 -6.55 -0.12
CA PRO A 63 4.81 -7.24 0.38
C PRO A 63 5.81 -7.63 -0.71
N GLN A 64 5.33 -8.11 -1.85
CA GLN A 64 6.14 -8.60 -2.96
C GLN A 64 6.46 -7.52 -4.01
N ARG A 65 5.91 -6.31 -3.85
CA ARG A 65 6.08 -5.17 -4.76
C ARG A 65 5.85 -5.53 -6.23
N GLN A 66 4.76 -6.25 -6.51
CA GLN A 66 4.46 -6.73 -7.85
C GLN A 66 2.99 -6.53 -8.23
N PHE A 67 2.78 -6.22 -9.50
CA PHE A 67 1.46 -6.23 -10.12
C PHE A 67 1.03 -7.66 -10.44
N ILE A 68 -0.28 -7.88 -10.38
CA ILE A 68 -0.96 -9.10 -10.78
C ILE A 68 -2.07 -8.68 -11.73
N TYR A 69 -1.99 -9.07 -12.98
CA TYR A 69 -2.86 -8.59 -14.05
C TYR A 69 -3.21 -9.70 -15.02
N LEU A 70 -4.30 -9.52 -15.78
CA LEU A 70 -4.71 -10.50 -16.78
C LEU A 70 -3.93 -10.34 -18.08
N ASP A 71 -3.40 -11.45 -18.58
CA ASP A 71 -2.86 -11.58 -19.92
C ASP A 71 -3.32 -12.91 -20.54
N GLY A 72 -3.98 -12.84 -21.70
CA GLY A 72 -4.53 -14.05 -22.35
C GLY A 72 -5.44 -14.88 -21.44
N GLY A 73 -6.19 -14.24 -20.53
CA GLY A 73 -7.08 -14.93 -19.57
C GLY A 73 -6.37 -15.60 -18.39
N ARG A 74 -5.06 -15.36 -18.22
CA ARG A 74 -4.27 -15.88 -17.09
C ARG A 74 -3.74 -14.74 -16.23
N TRP A 75 -3.65 -14.98 -14.93
CA TRP A 75 -2.99 -14.05 -14.02
C TRP A 75 -1.47 -14.11 -14.22
N VAL A 76 -0.89 -12.97 -14.53
CA VAL A 76 0.55 -12.76 -14.70
C VAL A 76 1.04 -11.84 -13.59
N PHE A 77 2.24 -12.14 -13.10
CA PHE A 77 2.92 -11.41 -12.04
C PHE A 77 4.09 -10.63 -12.64
N GLY A 78 4.23 -9.35 -12.31
CA GLY A 78 5.33 -8.54 -12.83
C GLY A 78 5.60 -7.29 -12.01
N GLY A 79 6.85 -6.82 -12.04
CA GLY A 79 7.26 -5.61 -11.30
C GLY A 79 6.63 -4.31 -11.81
N ALA A 80 6.04 -4.32 -13.02
CA ALA A 80 5.36 -3.18 -13.60
C ALA A 80 4.11 -3.63 -14.37
N LEU A 81 3.13 -2.73 -14.47
CA LEU A 81 2.01 -2.89 -15.39
C LEU A 81 2.50 -2.80 -16.84
N PRO A 82 2.08 -3.71 -17.74
CA PRO A 82 2.35 -3.56 -19.16
C PRO A 82 1.81 -2.23 -19.71
N GLY A 83 2.53 -1.63 -20.65
CA GLY A 83 2.18 -0.30 -21.20
C GLY A 83 0.75 -0.18 -21.73
N ARG A 84 0.17 -1.28 -22.23
CA ARG A 84 -1.22 -1.37 -22.72
C ARG A 84 -2.28 -0.93 -21.70
N TYR A 85 -1.97 -0.96 -20.41
CA TYR A 85 -2.89 -0.55 -19.36
C TYR A 85 -3.03 0.96 -19.25
N HIS A 86 -2.04 1.75 -19.70
CA HIS A 86 -2.06 3.22 -19.68
C HIS A 86 -2.62 3.83 -18.38
N TYR A 87 -2.20 3.29 -17.23
CA TYR A 87 -2.82 3.60 -15.93
C TYR A 87 -1.95 4.56 -15.10
N ASP A 88 -2.58 5.59 -14.56
CA ASP A 88 -1.93 6.54 -13.63
C ASP A 88 -2.14 6.10 -12.18
N LEU A 89 -1.10 5.54 -11.57
CA LEU A 89 -1.14 5.08 -10.17
C LEU A 89 -1.39 6.19 -9.16
N TYR A 90 -1.04 7.44 -9.46
CA TYR A 90 -1.20 8.57 -8.53
C TYR A 90 -2.62 9.12 -8.52
N ARG A 91 -3.38 8.93 -9.60
CA ARG A 91 -4.75 9.44 -9.72
C ARG A 91 -5.80 8.34 -9.71
N GLY A 92 -5.47 7.15 -10.18
CA GLY A 92 -6.38 6.02 -10.25
C GLY A 92 -6.87 5.60 -8.87
N TYR A 93 -8.14 5.21 -8.78
CA TYR A 93 -8.72 4.74 -7.54
C TYR A 93 -8.25 3.31 -7.25
N LYS A 94 -7.84 3.05 -6.00
CA LYS A 94 -7.48 1.70 -5.56
C LYS A 94 -8.08 1.36 -4.21
N VAL A 95 -8.30 0.07 -3.99
CA VAL A 95 -8.95 -0.46 -2.78
C VAL A 95 -7.98 -1.37 -2.04
N VAL A 96 -7.84 -1.16 -0.74
CA VAL A 96 -7.10 -2.09 0.13
C VAL A 96 -7.86 -3.39 0.27
N VAL A 97 -7.18 -4.51 0.01
CA VAL A 97 -7.71 -5.87 0.09
C VAL A 97 -6.74 -6.71 0.90
N ASN A 98 -7.21 -7.20 2.05
CA ASN A 98 -6.44 -8.05 2.99
C ASN A 98 -7.06 -9.45 3.04
N ASP A 99 -7.20 -10.05 1.86
CA ASP A 99 -7.71 -11.42 1.69
C ASP A 99 -6.61 -12.29 1.04
N PRO A 100 -6.52 -13.58 1.36
CA PRO A 100 -5.52 -14.46 0.76
C PRO A 100 -5.74 -14.62 -0.75
N ARG A 101 -4.76 -14.20 -1.55
CA ARG A 101 -4.73 -14.37 -3.02
C ARG A 101 -6.04 -13.90 -3.69
N PRO A 102 -6.39 -12.60 -3.59
CA PRO A 102 -7.69 -12.09 -3.99
C PRO A 102 -7.95 -12.21 -5.50
N TYR A 103 -6.89 -12.25 -6.30
CA TYR A 103 -6.93 -12.49 -7.75
C TYR A 103 -7.50 -13.88 -8.13
N LEU A 104 -7.57 -14.84 -7.20
CA LEU A 104 -8.24 -16.12 -7.44
C LEU A 104 -9.77 -16.03 -7.34
N HIS A 105 -10.30 -14.93 -6.80
CA HIS A 105 -11.72 -14.68 -6.64
C HIS A 105 -12.11 -13.31 -7.21
N PRO A 106 -11.77 -13.02 -8.49
CA PRO A 106 -11.88 -11.67 -9.03
C PRO A 106 -13.32 -11.16 -9.10
N ASP A 107 -14.28 -12.06 -9.28
CA ASP A 107 -15.70 -11.70 -9.39
C ASP A 107 -16.23 -11.02 -8.13
N ILE A 108 -15.75 -11.42 -6.93
CA ILE A 108 -16.10 -10.78 -5.66
C ILE A 108 -15.67 -9.30 -5.65
N TYR A 109 -14.45 -9.01 -6.10
CA TYR A 109 -13.89 -7.66 -6.07
C TYR A 109 -14.45 -6.78 -7.20
N ARG A 110 -14.68 -7.37 -8.38
CA ARG A 110 -15.37 -6.72 -9.49
C ARG A 110 -16.77 -6.27 -9.09
N GLU A 111 -17.55 -7.16 -8.46
CA GLU A 111 -18.89 -6.85 -7.98
C GLU A 111 -18.86 -5.76 -6.90
N ARG A 112 -18.02 -5.93 -5.88
CA ARG A 112 -17.97 -5.02 -4.73
C ARG A 112 -17.46 -3.62 -5.09
N TYR A 113 -16.47 -3.54 -5.98
CA TYR A 113 -15.71 -2.32 -6.22
C TYR A 113 -15.82 -1.77 -7.64
N GLY A 114 -16.54 -2.44 -8.53
CA GLY A 114 -16.74 -1.98 -9.92
C GLY A 114 -17.36 -0.59 -10.02
N ARG A 115 -18.16 -0.17 -9.03
CA ARG A 115 -18.75 1.19 -8.96
C ARG A 115 -17.71 2.32 -8.84
N TYR A 116 -16.47 2.00 -8.50
CA TYR A 116 -15.39 2.98 -8.37
C TYR A 116 -14.57 3.15 -9.66
N LYS A 117 -14.92 2.44 -10.75
CA LYS A 117 -14.36 2.72 -12.07
C LYS A 117 -14.58 4.19 -12.44
N GLY A 118 -13.56 4.85 -12.96
CA GLY A 118 -13.55 6.26 -13.34
C GLY A 118 -13.37 7.24 -12.17
N TRP A 119 -13.08 6.79 -10.95
CA TRP A 119 -12.90 7.65 -9.78
C TRP A 119 -11.50 8.31 -9.70
N TYR A 120 -10.98 8.74 -10.85
CA TYR A 120 -9.68 9.39 -10.93
C TYR A 120 -9.64 10.69 -10.13
N GLY A 121 -8.61 10.85 -9.29
CA GLY A 121 -8.38 12.05 -8.48
C GLY A 121 -9.37 12.23 -7.32
N LYS A 122 -10.24 11.26 -7.04
CA LYS A 122 -11.22 11.33 -5.93
C LYS A 122 -10.71 10.74 -4.62
N GLN A 123 -9.52 10.16 -4.63
CA GLN A 123 -8.92 9.49 -3.48
C GLN A 123 -7.63 10.20 -3.08
N THR A 124 -7.54 10.61 -1.82
CA THR A 124 -6.29 11.12 -1.25
C THR A 124 -5.27 9.98 -1.15
N ILE A 125 -4.06 10.24 -1.63
CA ILE A 125 -2.96 9.28 -1.60
C ILE A 125 -1.94 9.65 -0.54
N ILE A 126 -1.13 8.67 -0.16
CA ILE A 126 -0.12 8.78 0.88
C ILE A 126 0.87 9.93 0.59
N ARG A 127 1.36 10.07 -0.64
CA ARG A 127 2.30 11.13 -1.08
C ARG A 127 1.86 12.53 -0.65
N ASP A 128 0.56 12.79 -0.75
CA ASP A 128 -0.02 14.12 -0.54
C ASP A 128 -0.47 14.32 0.92
N SER A 129 -0.38 13.27 1.73
CA SER A 129 -0.73 13.30 3.15
C SER A 129 0.31 14.06 3.98
N ARG A 130 -0.18 14.74 5.02
CA ARG A 130 0.67 15.37 6.05
C ARG A 130 0.60 14.63 7.38
N ASP A 131 -0.08 13.49 7.41
CA ASP A 131 -0.14 12.60 8.56
C ASP A 131 1.24 11.98 8.82
N GLU A 132 1.74 12.16 10.04
CA GLU A 132 3.11 11.81 10.41
C GLU A 132 3.40 10.31 10.31
N ARG A 133 2.38 9.45 10.42
CA ARG A 133 2.56 8.00 10.28
C ARG A 133 3.14 7.63 8.91
N TYR A 134 2.76 8.36 7.86
CA TYR A 134 3.27 8.10 6.51
C TYR A 134 4.69 8.60 6.29
N TYR A 135 5.24 9.38 7.22
CA TYR A 135 6.63 9.85 7.08
C TYR A 135 7.60 8.69 7.23
N GLU A 136 7.19 7.55 7.81
CA GLU A 136 7.97 6.31 7.82
C GLU A 136 8.35 5.82 6.41
N ILE A 137 7.48 6.06 5.42
CA ILE A 137 7.74 5.62 4.05
C ILE A 137 8.88 6.44 3.46
N LYS A 138 9.95 5.74 3.07
CA LYS A 138 11.19 6.35 2.56
C LYS A 138 10.98 7.32 1.40
N ASP A 139 10.06 6.99 0.50
CA ASP A 139 9.77 7.80 -0.70
C ASP A 139 8.78 8.95 -0.42
N HIS A 140 8.32 9.11 0.83
CA HIS A 140 7.39 10.17 1.19
C HIS A 140 8.08 11.55 1.17
N PRO A 141 7.46 12.61 0.64
CA PRO A 141 8.08 13.94 0.57
C PRO A 141 8.48 14.53 1.94
N MET A 142 7.83 14.08 3.01
CA MET A 142 8.09 14.50 4.38
C MET A 142 8.91 13.48 5.19
N HIS A 143 9.53 12.48 4.54
CA HIS A 143 10.32 11.46 5.22
C HIS A 143 11.43 12.05 6.10
N TYR A 144 11.98 13.23 5.76
CA TYR A 144 12.97 13.94 6.58
C TYR A 144 12.47 14.32 7.99
N LYS A 145 11.15 14.36 8.21
CA LYS A 145 10.55 14.61 9.53
C LYS A 145 10.27 13.34 10.31
N TRP A 146 10.46 12.17 9.71
CA TRP A 146 10.24 10.91 10.40
C TRP A 146 11.23 10.78 11.54
N LYS A 147 10.69 10.57 12.75
CA LYS A 147 11.52 10.47 13.96
C LYS A 147 11.87 9.04 14.34
N GLY A 148 11.36 8.05 13.60
CA GLY A 148 11.47 6.63 13.92
C GLY A 148 10.96 6.29 15.32
N ASP A 149 10.90 4.99 15.60
CA ASP A 149 10.85 4.54 16.99
C ASP A 149 12.27 4.70 17.56
N ASN A 150 12.58 5.91 18.01
CA ASN A 150 13.88 6.23 18.59
C ASN A 150 13.95 5.60 20.00
N GLY A 151 14.08 4.28 20.04
CA GLY A 151 14.52 3.54 21.20
C GLY A 151 15.95 3.97 21.54
N ASN A 152 16.08 4.68 22.65
CA ASN A 152 17.31 4.75 23.42
C ASN A 152 18.56 5.29 22.69
N HIS A 153 18.58 6.59 22.42
CA HIS A 153 19.84 7.32 22.41
C HIS A 153 20.12 7.81 23.83
N ASN A 154 20.78 6.95 24.63
CA ASN A 154 21.52 7.37 25.80
C ASN A 154 22.45 8.52 25.39
N GLY A 155 22.14 9.73 25.88
CA GLY A 155 22.91 10.93 25.63
C GLY A 155 24.30 10.83 26.23
N TRP A 156 25.27 10.37 25.44
CA TRP A 156 26.70 10.57 25.70
C TRP A 156 27.45 10.70 24.38
N ARG A 157 27.36 11.88 23.76
CA ARG A 157 28.46 12.45 22.96
C ARG A 157 28.26 13.97 22.83
N LYS A 158 28.82 14.67 23.81
CA LYS A 158 29.05 16.11 23.78
C LYS A 158 30.16 16.38 22.76
N GLY A 159 29.82 16.35 21.47
CA GLY A 159 30.68 16.81 20.39
C GLY A 159 30.50 18.31 20.19
N ARG A 160 31.50 19.09 20.60
CA ARG A 160 31.62 20.51 20.27
C ARG A 160 31.52 20.70 18.76
N GLY A 161 30.48 21.39 18.30
CA GLY A 161 30.40 21.99 16.98
C GLY A 161 30.15 23.48 17.16
N ASN A 162 31.16 24.29 16.84
CA ASN A 162 31.16 25.73 17.01
C ASN A 162 29.99 26.38 16.25
N ASP A 163 29.22 27.20 16.98
CA ASP A 163 28.45 28.29 16.41
C ASP A 163 29.42 29.31 15.82
N GLN A 164 29.49 29.39 14.49
CA GLN A 164 29.85 30.61 13.77
C GLN A 164 28.77 30.88 12.75
N GLY A 165 27.68 31.50 13.22
CA GLY A 165 26.84 32.32 12.37
C GLY A 165 27.58 33.63 12.13
N GLU A 166 28.12 33.80 10.94
CA GLU A 166 28.55 35.12 10.46
C GLU A 166 27.37 35.77 9.72
N ASP A 167 26.64 36.55 10.51
CA ASP A 167 25.80 37.65 10.06
C ASP A 167 26.69 38.70 9.37
N HIS A 168 26.46 38.98 8.09
CA HIS A 168 26.93 40.23 7.48
C HIS A 168 25.81 40.86 6.65
N GLY A 169 25.00 41.66 7.34
CA GLY A 169 24.08 42.62 6.74
C GLY A 169 24.77 43.94 6.36
N ASN A 170 24.39 44.44 5.18
CA ASN A 170 24.17 45.84 4.80
C ASN A 170 25.23 46.92 5.11
N GLY A 171 25.95 47.36 4.07
CA GLY A 171 26.63 48.65 4.00
C GLY A 171 26.07 49.51 2.86
N ARG A 172 25.50 50.66 3.23
CA ARG A 172 24.81 51.64 2.38
C ARG A 172 25.79 52.41 1.47
N GLY A 173 25.26 52.90 0.36
CA GLY A 173 26.01 53.65 -0.65
C GLY A 173 26.42 55.07 -0.26
N HIS A 174 27.29 55.63 -1.09
CA HIS A 174 27.50 57.06 -1.26
C HIS A 174 27.91 57.33 -2.71
N GLY A 175 27.05 58.05 -3.44
CA GLY A 175 27.46 58.77 -4.63
C GLY A 175 28.19 60.06 -4.27
N ARG A 176 29.06 60.52 -5.16
CA ARG A 176 29.33 61.93 -5.47
C ARG A 176 30.17 61.98 -6.75
N GLY A 177 29.51 62.40 -7.83
CA GLY A 177 30.20 63.04 -8.94
C GLY A 177 30.66 64.43 -8.52
N HIS A 178 31.78 64.88 -9.09
CA HIS A 178 32.22 66.26 -9.06
C HIS A 178 32.81 66.57 -10.44
N ASP A 179 32.09 67.42 -11.17
CA ASP A 179 32.59 68.17 -12.32
C ASP A 179 33.50 69.33 -11.88
N LYS A 180 34.20 69.90 -12.87
CA LYS A 180 35.03 71.13 -12.98
C LYS A 180 36.51 70.82 -13.18
N ASP A 181 37.20 71.25 -14.24
CA ASP A 181 36.94 72.21 -15.33
C ASP A 181 37.55 71.69 -16.66
#